data_AF-A0A699Z9H9-F1
#
_entry.id   AF-A0A699Z9H9-F1
#
_cell.length_a   1.000
_cell.length_b   1.000
_cell.length_c   1.000
_cell.angle_alpha   90.00
_cell.angle_beta   90.00
_cell.angle_gamma   90.00
#
_symmetry.space_group_name_H-M   'P 1'
#
loop_
_entity.id
_entity.type
_entity.pdbx_description
1 polymer ?
#
loop_
_entity_poly.entity_id
_entity_poly.type
_entity_poly.pdbx_seq_one_letter_code
_entity_poly.pdbx_strand_id
1 'polypeptide(L)' 'MLKEFRGHSSYINDAIWSMDGCQVISASSDATVRVWDAKSCECLHAI' A
#
# COMPACT_ATOMS: atom_id res chain seq x y z
N MET A 1 4.77 2.25 -18.20
CA MET A 1 4.70 0.91 -17.59
C MET A 1 4.06 1.07 -16.23
N LEU A 2 2.99 0.33 -15.93
CA LEU A 2 2.33 0.36 -14.62
C LEU A 2 3.05 -0.61 -13.68
N LYS A 3 3.11 -0.27 -12.39
CA LYS A 3 3.59 -1.13 -11.32
C LYS A 3 2.46 -1.41 -10.34
N GLU A 4 2.58 -2.51 -9.60
CA GLU A 4 1.56 -3.01 -8.69
C GLU A 4 2.14 -3.16 -7.28
N PHE A 5 1.33 -2.86 -6.26
CA PHE A 5 1.64 -3.18 -4.87
C PHE A 5 1.08 -4.57 -4.55
N ARG A 6 1.96 -5.52 -4.25
CA ARG A 6 1.59 -6.93 -3.99
C ARG A 6 1.78 -7.26 -2.52
N GLY A 7 0.76 -7.85 -1.89
CA GLY A 7 0.88 -8.36 -0.53
C GLY A 7 -0.44 -8.50 0.24
N HIS A 8 -1.46 -7.70 -0.10
CA HIS A 8 -2.79 -7.91 0.48
C HIS A 8 -3.38 -9.24 0.00
N SER A 9 -3.96 -10.01 0.93
CA SER A 9 -4.58 -11.31 0.64
C SER A 9 -6.09 -11.21 0.43
N SER A 10 -6.66 -10.02 0.59
CA SER A 10 -8.08 -9.71 0.40
C SER A 10 -8.27 -8.32 -0.21
N TYR A 11 -9.52 -7.93 -0.47
CA TYR A 11 -9.88 -6.66 -1.09
C TYR A 11 -9.30 -5.46 -0.34
N ILE A 12 -8.68 -4.55 -1.10
CA ILE A 12 -8.30 -3.23 -0.59
C ILE A 12 -9.59 -2.42 -0.48
N ASN A 13 -9.84 -1.90 0.72
CA ASN A 13 -11.04 -1.12 1.02
C ASN A 13 -10.78 0.38 0.83
N ASP A 14 -9.55 0.82 1.12
CA ASP A 14 -9.14 2.23 1.01
C ASP A 14 -7.63 2.35 0.70
N ALA A 15 -7.25 3.44 0.04
CA ALA A 15 -5.86 3.78 -0.25
C ALA A 15 -5.65 5.29 -0.32
N ILE A 16 -4.64 5.79 0.40
CA ILE A 16 -4.29 7.20 0.46
C ILE A 16 -2.81 7.42 0.16
N TRP A 17 -2.49 8.60 -0.36
CA TRP A 17 -1.11 9.07 -0.53
C TRP A 17 -0.65 9.85 0.70
N SER A 18 0.63 9.73 1.03
CA SER A 18 1.28 10.67 1.94
C SER A 18 1.36 12.06 1.31
N MET A 19 1.44 13.10 2.15
CA MET A 19 1.46 14.49 1.69
C MET A 19 2.67 14.81 0.77
N ASP A 20 3.80 14.15 1.00
CA ASP A 20 5.02 14.28 0.19
C ASP A 20 5.00 13.42 -1.09
N GLY A 21 3.98 12.56 -1.27
CA GLY A 21 3.86 11.66 -2.40
C GLY A 21 4.87 10.51 -2.42
N CYS A 22 5.62 10.31 -1.34
CA CYS A 22 6.63 9.24 -1.26
C CYS A 22 6.02 7.89 -0.90
N GLN A 23 4.85 7.88 -0.26
CA GLN A 23 4.24 6.68 0.30
C GLN A 23 2.78 6.54 -0.10
N VAL A 24 2.36 5.29 -0.21
CA VAL A 24 0.95 4.91 -0.29
C VAL A 24 0.61 4.11 0.96
N ILE A 25 -0.55 4.38 1.56
CA ILE A 25 -1.08 3.62 2.69
C ILE A 25 -2.37 2.97 2.22
N SER A 26 -2.49 1.65 2.38
CA SER A 26 -3.69 0.90 1.99
C SER A 26 -4.23 0.08 3.15
N ALA A 27 -5.55 0.07 3.30
CA ALA A 27 -6.27 -0.75 4.27
C ALA A 27 -7.06 -1.85 3.55
N SER A 28 -7.00 -3.08 4.04
CA SER A 28 -7.63 -4.24 3.38
C SER A 28 -8.52 -5.03 4.32
N SER A 29 -9.45 -5.77 3.73
CA SER A 29 -10.27 -6.77 4.39
C SER A 29 -9.47 -7.97 4.91
N ASP A 30 -8.16 -8.06 4.64
CA ASP A 30 -7.26 -9.04 5.24
C ASP A 30 -6.83 -8.69 6.67
N ALA A 31 -7.48 -7.68 7.25
CA ALA A 31 -7.19 -7.13 8.58
C ALA A 31 -5.82 -6.48 8.71
N THR A 32 -5.18 -6.09 7.59
CA THR A 32 -3.91 -5.37 7.61
C THR A 32 -4.00 -3.97 6.99
N VAL A 33 -3.13 -3.09 7.47
CA VAL A 33 -2.77 -1.83 6.83
C VAL A 33 -1.32 -1.93 6.36
N ARG A 34 -1.08 -1.57 5.10
CA ARG A 34 0.26 -1.60 4.50
C ARG A 34 0.71 -0.21 4.09
N VAL A 35 1.98 0.08 4.33
CA VAL A 35 2.68 1.27 3.86
C VAL A 35 3.64 0.87 2.77
N TRP A 36 3.59 1.54 1.63
CA TRP A 36 4.36 1.24 0.43
C TRP A 36 5.27 2.40 0.08
N ASP A 37 6.47 2.11 -0.40
CA ASP A 37 7.26 3.09 -1.13
C ASP A 37 6.68 3.26 -2.54
N ALA A 38 6.36 4.49 -2.92
CA ALA A 38 5.69 4.77 -4.19
C ALA A 38 6.56 4.54 -5.43
N LYS A 39 7.89 4.54 -5.27
CA LYS A 39 8.84 4.45 -6.38
C LYS A 39 9.27 3.01 -6.64
N SER A 40 9.62 2.28 -5.58
CA SER A 40 10.02 0.87 -5.64
C SER A 40 8.81 -0.06 -5.70
N CYS A 41 7.67 0.35 -5.15
CA CYS A 41 6.49 -0.48 -4.90
C CYS A 41 6.72 -1.59 -3.87
N GLU A 42 7.70 -1.41 -2.99
CA GLU A 42 7.97 -2.34 -1.89
C GLU A 42 7.13 -2.01 -0.66
N CYS A 43 6.71 -3.06 0.06
CA CYS A 43 6.02 -2.93 1.34
C CYS A 43 7.04 -2.55 2.42
N LEU A 44 6.91 -1.33 2.97
CA LEU A 44 7.76 -0.84 4.06
C LEU A 44 7.27 -1.40 5.40
N HIS A 45 5.97 -1.36 5.62
CA HIS A 45 5.33 -1.84 6.85
C HIS A 45 4.01 -2.54 6.55
N ALA A 46 3.71 -3.56 7.36
CA ALA A 46 2.40 -4.21 7.41
C ALA A 46 2.03 -4.33 8.89
N ILE A 47 0.87 -3.81 9.25
CA ILE A 47 0.32 -3.79 10.61
C ILE A 47 -1.02 -4.49 10.58
#